data_AF-A0A2P8VDK0-F1
#
_entry.id   AF-A0A2P8VDK0-F1
#
_cell.length_a   1.000
_cell.length_b   1.000
_cell.length_c   1.000
_cell.angle_alpha   90.00
_cell.angle_beta   90.00
_cell.angle_gamma   90.00
#
_symmetry.space_group_name_H-M   'P 1'
#
loop_
_entity.id
_entity.type
_entity.pdbx_description
1 polymer ?
#
loop_
_entity_poly.entity_id
_entity_poly.type
_entity_poly.pdbx_seq_one_letter_code
_entity_poly.pdbx_strand_id
1 'polypeptide(L)' 'LKWYRTSVEGKQEHFFSTTLTDATIVDIDCQMPHCQDPAKSDFTQLIEVSLAYRKIDWEHTVAGTSGSDDWRAPVEA' A
#
# COMPACT_ATOMS: atom_id res chain seq x y z
N LEU A 1 -2.55 4.62 -1.74
CA LEU A 1 -2.79 3.19 -2.05
C LEU A 1 -4.29 2.92 -1.97
N LYS A 2 -4.85 2.29 -3.00
CA LYS A 2 -6.25 1.86 -3.04
C LYS A 2 -6.28 0.33 -2.97
N TRP A 3 -6.99 -0.21 -1.99
CA TRP A 3 -7.12 -1.64 -1.79
C TRP A 3 -8.41 -2.13 -2.44
N TYR A 4 -8.29 -3.20 -3.23
CA TYR A 4 -9.40 -3.79 -3.96
C TYR A 4 -9.70 -5.19 -3.45
N ARG A 5 -10.98 -5.54 -3.47
CA ARG A 5 -11.46 -6.92 -3.25
C ARG A 5 -12.57 -7.24 -4.23
N THR A 6 -12.92 -8.53 -4.32
CA THR A 6 -14.07 -8.96 -5.12
C THR A 6 -15.35 -8.76 -4.30
N SER A 7 -16.28 -7.97 -4.82
CA SER A 7 -17.59 -7.70 -4.20
C SER A 7 -18.54 -8.89 -4.34
N VAL A 8 -19.69 -8.83 -3.69
CA VAL A 8 -20.75 -9.86 -3.80
C VAL A 8 -21.31 -9.97 -5.21
N GLU A 9 -21.23 -8.91 -6.01
CA GLU A 9 -21.59 -8.88 -7.43
C GLU A 9 -20.47 -9.42 -8.35
N GLY A 10 -19.37 -9.90 -7.79
CA GLY A 10 -18.24 -10.45 -8.54
C GLY A 10 -17.37 -9.38 -9.23
N LYS A 11 -17.48 -8.12 -8.82
CA LYS A 11 -16.72 -7.00 -9.40
C LYS A 11 -15.58 -6.58 -8.48
N GLN A 12 -14.54 -5.95 -9.03
CA GLN A 12 -13.51 -5.33 -8.20
C GLN A 12 -14.08 -4.06 -7.57
N GLU A 13 -14.11 -4.02 -6.24
CA GLU A 13 -14.53 -2.85 -5.47
C GLU A 13 -13.36 -2.27 -4.67
N HIS A 14 -13.28 -0.95 -4.66
CA HIS A 14 -12.35 -0.20 -3.82
C HIS A 14 -12.95 -0.04 -2.43
N PHE A 15 -12.44 -0.78 -1.44
CA PHE A 15 -13.03 -0.84 -0.11
C PHE A 15 -12.22 -0.11 0.97
N PHE A 16 -10.96 0.20 0.70
CA PHE A 16 -10.06 0.82 1.66
C PHE A 16 -8.97 1.67 0.99
N SER A 17 -8.65 2.82 1.57
CA SER A 17 -7.58 3.72 1.15
C SER A 17 -6.52 3.87 2.23
N THR A 18 -5.27 3.93 1.81
CA THR A 18 -4.15 4.41 2.63
C THR A 18 -3.51 5.59 1.90
N THR A 19 -3.50 6.77 2.50
CA THR A 19 -2.96 7.99 1.91
C THR A 19 -1.79 8.48 2.74
N LEU A 20 -0.65 8.72 2.10
CA LEU A 20 0.55 9.27 2.74
C LEU A 20 0.72 10.72 2.32
N THR A 21 1.02 11.60 3.26
CA THR A 21 1.34 13.01 2.99
C THR A 21 2.79 13.28 3.35
N ASP A 22 3.48 14.05 2.50
CA ASP A 22 4.91 14.35 2.58
C ASP A 22 5.76 13.08 2.73
N ALA A 23 5.51 12.10 1.86
CA ALA A 23 6.27 10.85 1.83
C ALA A 23 7.59 11.01 1.07
N THR A 24 8.64 10.35 1.56
CA THR A 24 9.94 10.25 0.91
C THR A 24 10.30 8.79 0.67
N ILE A 25 10.91 8.52 -0.48
CA ILE A 25 11.49 7.21 -0.76
C ILE A 25 12.76 7.08 0.09
N VAL A 26 12.84 6.02 0.89
CA VAL A 26 14.00 5.75 1.73
C VAL A 26 14.86 4.61 1.20
N ASP A 27 14.28 3.71 0.41
CA ASP A 27 14.98 2.61 -0.23
C ASP A 27 14.22 2.11 -1.47
N ILE A 28 14.95 1.53 -2.41
CA ILE A 28 14.41 0.83 -3.56
C ILE A 28 15.20 -0.46 -3.76
N ASP A 29 14.57 -1.61 -3.49
CA ASP A 29 15.12 -2.92 -3.81
C ASP A 29 14.56 -3.42 -5.15
N CYS A 30 15.44 -3.69 -6.11
CA CYS A 30 15.08 -4.12 -7.44
C CYS A 30 15.67 -5.51 -7.70
N GLN A 31 14.81 -6.51 -7.74
CA GLN A 31 15.17 -7.91 -7.87
C GLN A 31 14.59 -8.50 -9.16
N MET A 32 15.40 -9.30 -9.84
CA MET A 32 14.95 -10.14 -10.96
C MET A 32 15.13 -11.61 -10.59
N PRO A 33 14.11 -12.45 -10.72
CA PRO A 33 14.22 -13.87 -10.43
C PRO A 33 15.19 -14.55 -11.41
N HIS A 34 15.78 -15.66 -10.97
CA HIS A 34 16.70 -16.44 -11.78
C HIS A 34 15.98 -17.07 -12.97
N CYS A 35 16.40 -16.75 -14.20
CA CYS A 35 15.67 -17.16 -15.42
C CYS A 35 15.60 -18.67 -15.66
N GLN A 36 16.44 -19.47 -15.01
CA GLN A 36 16.39 -20.94 -15.11
C GLN A 36 15.54 -21.61 -14.03
N ASP A 37 14.99 -20.85 -13.08
CA ASP A 37 14.13 -21.41 -12.04
C ASP A 37 12.67 -21.45 -12.55
N PRO A 38 12.16 -22.63 -12.94
CA PRO A 38 10.80 -22.74 -13.48
C PRO A 38 9.73 -22.42 -12.43
N ALA A 39 10.03 -22.48 -11.13
CA ALA A 39 9.07 -22.10 -10.09
C ALA A 39 8.81 -20.58 -10.05
N LYS A 40 9.62 -19.79 -10.76
CA LYS A 40 9.53 -18.33 -10.83
C LYS A 40 9.23 -17.81 -12.24
N SER A 41 8.82 -18.68 -13.16
CA SER A 41 8.58 -18.33 -14.58
C SER A 41 7.54 -17.23 -14.78
N ASP A 42 6.59 -17.14 -13.86
CA ASP A 42 5.45 -16.22 -13.98
C ASP A 42 5.79 -14.81 -13.47
N PHE A 43 6.93 -14.66 -12.79
CA PHE A 43 7.40 -13.38 -12.27
C PHE A 43 8.23 -12.62 -13.30
N THR A 44 8.09 -11.30 -13.30
CA THR A 44 8.98 -10.37 -13.99
C THR A 44 9.95 -9.76 -12.99
N GLN A 45 10.25 -8.46 -13.07
CA GLN A 45 11.00 -7.75 -12.03
C GLN A 45 10.10 -7.43 -10.84
N LEU A 46 10.67 -7.55 -9.64
CA LEU A 46 10.07 -7.07 -8.41
C LEU A 46 10.80 -5.80 -7.98
N ILE A 47 10.06 -4.71 -7.81
CA ILE A 47 10.57 -3.43 -7.34
C ILE A 47 9.85 -3.13 -6.03
N GLU A 48 10.54 -3.30 -4.91
CA GLU A 48 10.05 -2.93 -3.59
C GLU A 48 10.50 -1.49 -3.29
N VAL A 49 9.53 -0.60 -3.08
CA VAL A 49 9.78 0.82 -2.79
C VAL A 49 9.37 1.10 -1.35
N SER A 50 10.35 1.45 -0.52
CA SER A 50 10.12 1.79 0.89
C SER A 50 9.86 3.28 1.04
N LEU A 51 8.83 3.62 1.81
CA LEU A 51 8.40 5.00 2.03
C LEU A 51 8.46 5.35 3.52
N ALA A 52 9.20 6.40 3.87
CA ALA A 52 8.94 7.16 5.08
C ALA A 52 7.87 8.21 4.79
N TYR A 53 7.10 8.59 5.80
CA TYR A 53 6.02 9.55 5.66
C TYR A 53 5.87 10.37 6.93
N ARG A 54 5.28 11.56 6.79
CA ARG A 54 4.97 12.43 7.93
C ARG A 54 3.59 12.19 8.50
N LYS A 55 2.60 12.03 7.61
CA LYS A 55 1.20 11.79 7.95
C LYS A 55 0.68 10.62 7.14
N ILE A 56 -0.15 9.80 7.78
CA ILE A 56 -0.89 8.71 7.16
C ILE A 56 -2.38 8.83 7.51
N ASP A 57 -3.22 8.62 6.50
CA ASP A 57 -4.67 8.54 6.65
C ASP A 57 -5.13 7.16 6.16
N TRP A 58 -5.93 6.48 6.97
CA TRP A 58 -6.60 5.23 6.64
C TRP A 58 -8.10 5.47 6.56
N GLU A 59 -8.73 4.94 5.52
CA GLU A 59 -10.16 5.08 5.31
C GLU A 59 -10.75 3.77 4.79
N HIS A 60 -11.66 3.18 5.55
CA HIS A 60 -12.47 2.07 5.06
C HIS A 60 -13.73 2.64 4.38
N THR A 61 -13.65 2.87 3.07
CA THR A 61 -14.69 3.56 2.28
C THR A 61 -16.06 2.89 2.35
N VAL A 62 -16.11 1.55 2.46
CA VAL A 62 -17.38 0.80 2.55
C VAL A 62 -17.98 0.78 3.96
N ALA A 63 -17.15 0.78 5.01
CA ALA A 63 -17.61 0.73 6.41
C ALA A 63 -17.72 2.13 7.05
N GLY A 64 -17.19 3.17 6.40
CA GLY A 64 -17.23 4.56 6.85
C GLY A 64 -16.25 4.91 7.98
N THR A 65 -15.47 3.95 8.47
CA THR A 65 -14.48 4.19 9.53
C THR A 65 -13.19 4.76 8.96
N SER A 66 -12.58 5.70 9.67
CA SER A 66 -11.27 6.27 9.33
C SER A 66 -10.38 6.39 10.55
N GLY A 67 -9.07 6.49 10.30
CA GLY A 67 -8.06 6.80 11.29
C GLY A 67 -6.95 7.61 10.64
N SER A 68 -6.24 8.40 11.42
CA SER A 68 -5.12 9.18 10.92
C SER A 68 -4.04 9.32 11.99
N ASP A 69 -2.81 9.51 11.53
CA ASP A 69 -1.66 9.81 12.37
C ASP A 69 -0.79 10.86 11.67
N ASP A 70 -0.36 11.87 12.40
CA ASP A 70 0.48 12.97 11.90
C ASP A 70 1.53 13.36 12.94
N TRP A 71 2.80 13.22 12.58
CA TRP A 71 3.92 13.64 13.42
C TRP A 71 3.87 15.14 13.79
N ARG A 72 3.24 15.99 12.97
CA ARG A 72 3.08 17.44 13.26
C ARG A 72 1.92 17.75 14.22
N ALA A 73 1.03 16.81 14.48
CA ALA A 73 -0.13 16.99 15.34
C ALA A 73 -0.38 15.72 16.17
N PRO A 74 0.56 15.34 17.07
CA PRO A 74 0.39 14.16 17.90
C PRO A 74 -0.81 14.34 18.83
N VAL A 75 -1.60 13.27 18.98
CA VAL A 75 -2.71 13.24 19.94
C VAL A 75 -2.13 12.83 21.30
N GLU A 76 -2.28 13.66 22.32
CA GLU A 76 -1.92 13.30 23.70
C GLU A 76 -2.86 12.19 24.22
N ALA A 77 -2.27 11.24 24.96
CA ALA A 77 -2.96 10.06 25.49
C ALA A 77 -3.82 10.37 26.74
#